data_AF-A0A9W4EDQ2-F1
#
_entry.id   AF-A0A9W4EDQ2-F1
#
_cell.length_a   1.000
_cell.length_b   1.000
_cell.length_c   1.000
_cell.angle_alpha   90.00
_cell.angle_beta   90.00
_cell.angle_gamma   90.00
#
_symmetry.space_group_name_H-M   'P 1'
#
loop_
_entity.id
_entity.type
_entity.pdbx_description
1 polymer ?
#
loop_
_entity_poly.entity_id
_entity_poly.type
_entity_poly.pdbx_seq_one_letter_code
_entity_poly.pdbx_strand_id
1 'polypeptide(L)'
;MRADRVYAYGAALGFLGDLLAGDPRRGHPVAAFGRAAGALETRMWRNDRLSGAAYAALCAGAVTGAAALAGRAVRPSAALSAGLTAACTWSVLGGTSLAREARAVAAALDAGDIEAARARLPHLCGRDPQHLDADQIARAVVESVAENTSDAVVGALVWGAALGLPGLAGFRAVNTLDAMVGHRSPRHLRFGWAAARLDDAAGWPGARLTATLAALASAHPLDALRTWHRDAAAHPSPNAGPVEAAFAGALRLRLGGTLSYAGRTEHRPLLGAHYPAPTPADIPRAITLSRRVSALALALSLIPALLPRGDHPAPRPVLHRRTALLRFPPLRRKEFPLPRPASAAREAADRRSAFFPPRRREATRRGPAVPNVPHPPFRTRREAP
;
A
#
# COMPACT_ATOMS: atom_id res chain seq x y z
N MET A 1 21.17 -25.78 2.92
CA MET A 1 20.86 -24.73 1.91
C MET A 1 21.30 -23.39 2.47
N ARG A 2 21.95 -22.52 1.68
CA ARG A 2 22.41 -21.18 2.15
C ARG A 2 21.20 -20.29 2.47
N ALA A 3 21.31 -19.39 3.45
CA ALA A 3 20.23 -18.47 3.84
C ALA A 3 19.72 -17.64 2.65
N ASP A 4 20.63 -17.17 1.80
CA ASP A 4 20.29 -16.41 0.59
C ASP A 4 19.45 -17.23 -0.40
N ARG A 5 19.72 -18.54 -0.53
CA ARG A 5 18.92 -19.45 -1.37
C ARG A 5 17.53 -19.72 -0.77
N VAL A 6 17.44 -19.86 0.55
CA VAL A 6 16.16 -20.00 1.25
C VAL A 6 15.28 -18.77 1.00
N TYR A 7 15.85 -17.57 1.14
CA TYR A 7 15.15 -16.34 0.80
C TYR A 7 14.75 -16.32 -0.67
N ALA A 8 15.67 -16.62 -1.60
CA ALA A 8 15.38 -16.57 -3.02
C ALA A 8 14.22 -17.49 -3.44
N TYR A 9 14.23 -18.75 -3.01
CA TYR A 9 13.12 -19.67 -3.28
C TYR A 9 11.83 -19.21 -2.60
N GLY A 10 11.91 -18.79 -1.33
CA GLY A 10 10.76 -18.28 -0.61
C GLY A 10 10.13 -17.07 -1.28
N ALA A 11 10.95 -16.07 -1.63
CA ALA A 11 10.50 -14.84 -2.27
C ALA A 11 9.86 -15.12 -3.64
N ALA A 12 10.49 -15.97 -4.47
CA ALA A 12 9.95 -16.35 -5.77
C ALA A 12 8.61 -17.09 -5.65
N LEU A 13 8.52 -18.07 -4.74
CA LEU A 13 7.28 -18.83 -4.51
C LEU A 13 6.18 -17.96 -3.91
N GLY A 14 6.50 -17.07 -2.98
CA GLY A 14 5.53 -16.15 -2.39
C GLY A 14 5.03 -15.10 -3.38
N PHE A 15 5.91 -14.59 -4.25
CA PHE A 15 5.54 -13.69 -5.34
C PHE A 15 4.64 -14.39 -6.36
N LEU A 16 4.95 -15.64 -6.72
CA LEU A 16 4.06 -16.47 -7.54
C LEU A 16 2.71 -16.71 -6.86
N GLY A 17 2.72 -16.92 -5.54
CA GLY A 17 1.52 -16.98 -4.72
C GLY A 17 0.65 -15.72 -4.84
N ASP A 18 1.25 -14.53 -4.78
CA ASP A 18 0.52 -13.27 -4.99
C ASP A 18 -0.06 -13.19 -6.40
N LEU A 19 0.71 -13.55 -7.43
CA LEU A 19 0.22 -13.53 -8.82
C LEU A 19 -0.96 -14.46 -9.06
N LEU A 20 -0.95 -15.65 -8.45
CA LEU A 20 -1.96 -16.69 -8.68
C LEU A 20 -3.19 -16.53 -7.78
N ALA A 21 -2.99 -16.22 -6.50
CA ALA A 21 -4.06 -16.19 -5.50
C ALA A 21 -4.46 -14.76 -5.10
N GLY A 22 -3.54 -13.79 -5.25
CA GLY A 22 -3.65 -12.46 -4.62
C GLY A 22 -3.86 -12.56 -3.11
N ASP A 23 -4.45 -11.51 -2.53
CA ASP A 23 -4.77 -11.49 -1.11
C ASP A 23 -5.91 -12.47 -0.74
N PRO A 24 -5.77 -13.23 0.36
CA PRO A 24 -6.86 -14.06 0.86
C PRO A 24 -8.04 -13.20 1.33
N ARG A 25 -9.25 -13.55 0.88
CA ARG A 25 -10.51 -12.85 1.23
C ARG A 25 -10.83 -12.89 2.74
N ARG A 26 -10.34 -13.90 3.46
CA ARG A 26 -10.56 -14.10 4.90
C ARG A 26 -9.26 -14.53 5.57
N GLY A 27 -9.06 -14.08 6.81
CA GLY A 27 -7.90 -14.51 7.60
C GLY A 27 -6.56 -13.91 7.16
N HIS A 28 -6.56 -12.84 6.37
CA HIS A 28 -5.33 -12.20 5.91
C HIS A 28 -4.43 -11.78 7.10
N PRO A 29 -3.15 -12.23 7.16
CA PRO A 29 -2.26 -11.94 8.29
C PRO A 29 -2.08 -10.45 8.59
N VAL A 30 -1.83 -9.64 7.55
CA VAL A 30 -1.74 -8.18 7.69
C VAL A 30 -3.03 -7.57 8.24
N ALA A 31 -4.19 -8.07 7.81
CA ALA A 31 -5.48 -7.59 8.32
C ALA A 31 -5.71 -8.01 9.79
N ALA A 32 -5.25 -9.19 10.19
CA ALA A 32 -5.27 -9.61 11.59
C ALA A 32 -4.34 -8.73 12.45
N PHE A 33 -3.15 -8.43 11.96
CA PHE A 33 -2.24 -7.47 12.57
C PHE A 33 -2.91 -6.09 12.71
N GLY A 34 -3.52 -5.55 11.66
CA GLY A 34 -4.22 -4.26 11.71
C GLY A 34 -5.35 -4.22 12.74
N ARG A 35 -6.13 -5.30 12.89
CA ARG A 35 -7.15 -5.38 13.95
C ARG A 35 -6.54 -5.40 15.36
N ALA A 36 -5.47 -6.18 15.56
CA ALA A 36 -4.78 -6.23 16.85
C ALA A 36 -4.13 -4.89 17.20
N ALA A 37 -3.46 -4.27 16.23
CA ALA A 37 -2.86 -2.95 16.34
C ALA A 37 -3.92 -1.87 16.62
N GLY A 38 -5.12 -1.95 16.02
CA GLY A 38 -6.22 -1.02 16.31
C GLY A 38 -6.79 -1.21 17.72
N ALA A 39 -6.91 -2.45 18.20
CA ALA A 39 -7.32 -2.74 19.57
C ALA A 39 -6.26 -2.36 20.62
N LEU A 40 -4.99 -2.29 20.22
CA LEU A 40 -3.92 -1.79 21.07
C LEU A 40 -3.86 -0.25 21.04
N GLU A 41 -4.11 0.38 19.88
CA GLU A 41 -4.24 1.83 19.76
C GLU A 41 -5.27 2.34 20.76
N THR A 42 -6.47 1.74 20.83
CA THR A 42 -7.51 2.20 21.77
C THR A 42 -7.09 2.15 23.24
N ARG A 43 -6.18 1.24 23.61
CA ARG A 43 -5.67 1.10 24.99
C ARG A 43 -4.48 2.00 25.28
N MET A 44 -3.60 2.20 24.30
CA MET A 44 -2.38 2.99 24.46
C MET A 44 -2.54 4.45 24.04
N TRP A 45 -3.66 4.82 23.40
CA TRP A 45 -3.84 6.15 22.85
C TRP A 45 -3.76 7.21 23.94
N ARG A 46 -2.84 8.14 23.72
CA ARG A 46 -2.71 9.41 24.44
C ARG A 46 -2.26 10.44 23.41
N ASN A 47 -2.66 11.69 23.58
CA ASN A 47 -2.29 12.76 22.65
C ASN A 47 -0.83 13.22 22.86
N ASP A 48 0.14 12.30 22.77
CA ASP A 48 1.56 12.56 22.94
C ASP A 48 2.41 11.63 22.06
N ARG A 49 3.70 11.97 21.89
CA ARG A 49 4.61 11.21 21.02
C ARG A 49 5.19 9.97 21.67
N LEU A 50 5.30 9.92 22.99
CA LEU A 50 5.94 8.81 23.70
C LEU A 50 5.03 7.58 23.66
N SER A 51 3.74 7.76 23.94
CA SER A 51 2.74 6.69 23.85
C SER A 51 2.64 6.15 22.41
N GLY A 52 2.70 7.05 21.43
CA GLY A 52 2.76 6.71 20.01
C GLY A 52 4.01 5.93 19.59
N ALA A 53 5.19 6.34 20.09
CA ALA A 53 6.45 5.64 19.85
C ALA A 53 6.48 4.26 20.49
N ALA A 54 6.01 4.14 21.74
CA ALA A 54 5.87 2.86 22.43
C ALA A 54 4.91 1.92 21.69
N TYR A 55 3.78 2.44 21.22
CA TYR A 55 2.83 1.70 20.39
C TYR A 55 3.47 1.17 19.10
N ALA A 56 4.14 2.05 18.33
CA ALA A 56 4.78 1.66 17.08
C ALA A 56 5.90 0.62 17.30
N ALA A 57 6.74 0.84 18.30
CA ALA A 57 7.82 -0.08 18.66
C ALA A 57 7.30 -1.45 19.12
N LEU A 58 6.24 -1.48 19.95
CA LEU A 58 5.64 -2.72 20.41
C LEU A 58 5.02 -3.50 19.25
N CYS A 59 4.22 -2.86 18.39
CA CYS A 59 3.59 -3.51 17.24
C CYS A 59 4.62 -4.04 16.24
N ALA A 60 5.52 -3.18 15.75
CA ALA A 60 6.52 -3.56 14.75
C ALA A 60 7.55 -4.55 15.34
N GLY A 61 7.97 -4.32 16.59
CA GLY A 61 8.90 -5.19 17.31
C GLY A 61 8.34 -6.58 17.59
N ALA A 62 7.07 -6.68 17.98
CA ALA A 62 6.41 -7.98 18.21
C ALA A 62 6.35 -8.82 16.92
N VAL A 63 5.93 -8.22 15.79
CA VAL A 63 5.85 -8.92 14.50
C VAL A 63 7.25 -9.31 14.00
N THR A 64 8.21 -8.39 14.06
CA THR A 64 9.60 -8.63 13.63
C THR A 64 10.26 -9.71 14.49
N GLY A 65 10.07 -9.64 15.81
CA GLY A 65 10.58 -10.61 16.78
C GLY A 65 9.97 -11.99 16.58
N ALA A 66 8.65 -12.07 16.41
CA ALA A 66 7.95 -13.33 16.13
C ALA A 66 8.44 -13.96 14.82
N ALA A 67 8.62 -13.16 13.75
CA ALA A 67 9.20 -13.61 12.50
C ALA A 67 10.63 -14.14 12.68
N ALA A 68 11.46 -13.46 13.47
CA ALA A 68 12.82 -13.91 13.77
C ALA A 68 12.85 -15.22 14.57
N LEU A 69 11.97 -15.38 15.55
CA LEU A 69 11.85 -16.61 16.34
C LEU A 69 11.33 -17.77 15.48
N ALA A 70 10.30 -17.54 14.66
CA ALA A 70 9.78 -18.54 13.74
C ALA A 70 10.84 -18.98 12.72
N GLY A 71 11.58 -18.02 12.14
CA GLY A 71 12.69 -18.31 11.23
C GLY A 71 13.82 -19.12 11.89
N ARG A 72 14.13 -18.86 13.17
CA ARG A 72 15.09 -19.66 13.94
C ARG A 72 14.58 -21.09 14.18
N ALA A 73 13.30 -21.26 14.50
CA ALA A 73 12.69 -22.55 14.78
C ALA A 73 12.71 -23.50 13.56
N VAL A 74 12.51 -22.96 12.35
CA VAL A 74 12.49 -23.76 11.11
C VAL A 74 13.86 -23.90 10.43
N ARG A 75 14.89 -23.22 10.94
CA ARG A 75 16.24 -23.18 10.37
C ARG A 75 16.87 -24.54 10.06
N PRO A 76 16.67 -25.62 10.86
CA PRO A 76 17.23 -26.94 10.54
C PRO A 76 16.70 -27.52 9.23
N SER A 77 15.50 -27.13 8.78
CA SER A 77 14.90 -27.59 7.53
C SER A 77 14.86 -26.47 6.49
N ALA A 78 15.61 -26.65 5.41
CA ALA A 78 15.62 -25.72 4.29
C ALA A 78 14.23 -25.59 3.64
N ALA A 79 13.49 -26.69 3.55
CA ALA A 79 12.13 -26.71 2.99
C ALA A 79 11.15 -25.91 3.86
N LEU A 80 11.17 -26.12 5.18
CA LEU A 80 10.31 -25.36 6.10
C LEU A 80 10.69 -23.88 6.12
N SER A 81 12.00 -23.57 6.07
CA SER A 81 12.47 -22.18 6.02
C SER A 81 12.02 -21.47 4.74
N ALA A 82 12.13 -22.14 3.58
CA ALA A 82 11.68 -21.60 2.30
C ALA A 82 10.15 -21.48 2.25
N GLY A 83 9.42 -22.48 2.75
CA GLY A 83 7.96 -22.47 2.84
C GLY A 83 7.43 -21.34 3.73
N LEU A 84 8.04 -21.13 4.91
CA LEU A 84 7.68 -20.02 5.80
C LEU A 84 7.98 -18.66 5.16
N THR A 85 9.12 -18.54 4.49
CA THR A 85 9.48 -17.32 3.75
C THR A 85 8.52 -17.06 2.60
N ALA A 86 8.07 -18.10 1.88
CA ALA A 86 7.08 -18.00 0.82
C ALA A 86 5.72 -17.56 1.35
N ALA A 87 5.23 -18.21 2.42
CA ALA A 87 3.97 -17.84 3.06
C ALA A 87 3.99 -16.40 3.57
N CYS A 88 5.09 -15.97 4.19
CA CYS A 88 5.24 -14.59 4.63
C CYS A 88 5.30 -13.64 3.44
N THR A 89 6.13 -13.91 2.43
CA THR A 89 6.25 -13.07 1.22
C THR A 89 4.87 -12.90 0.57
N TRP A 90 4.14 -13.99 0.31
CA TRP A 90 2.79 -13.93 -0.23
C TRP A 90 1.86 -13.06 0.63
N SER A 91 1.92 -13.20 1.97
CA SER A 91 1.06 -12.44 2.87
C SER A 91 1.37 -10.95 3.00
N VAL A 92 2.61 -10.53 2.68
CA VAL A 92 3.03 -9.13 2.82
C VAL A 92 3.01 -8.37 1.50
N LEU A 93 3.11 -9.08 0.38
CA LEU A 93 2.95 -8.49 -0.95
C LEU A 93 1.47 -8.18 -1.22
N GLY A 94 1.22 -7.15 -2.02
CA GLY A 94 -0.14 -6.75 -2.42
C GLY A 94 -0.24 -6.27 -3.87
N GLY A 95 0.74 -6.60 -4.72
CA GLY A 95 0.83 -6.10 -6.10
C GLY A 95 -0.34 -6.56 -6.97
N THR A 96 -0.78 -7.81 -6.79
CA THR A 96 -1.92 -8.34 -7.55
C THR A 96 -3.25 -7.72 -7.13
N SER A 97 -3.45 -7.50 -5.83
CA SER A 97 -4.62 -6.79 -5.31
C SER A 97 -4.67 -5.34 -5.77
N LEU A 98 -3.55 -4.61 -5.68
CA LEU A 98 -3.43 -3.24 -6.18
C LEU A 98 -3.86 -3.14 -7.65
N ALA A 99 -3.30 -4.02 -8.49
CA ALA A 99 -3.60 -4.04 -9.91
C ALA A 99 -5.06 -4.42 -10.21
N ARG A 100 -5.67 -5.29 -9.39
CA ARG A 100 -7.08 -5.69 -9.52
C ARG A 100 -8.01 -4.53 -9.18
N GLU A 101 -7.77 -3.83 -8.07
CA GLU A 101 -8.57 -2.66 -7.68
C GLU A 101 -8.45 -1.52 -8.70
N ALA A 102 -7.24 -1.24 -9.19
CA ALA A 102 -7.03 -0.24 -10.23
C ALA A 102 -7.76 -0.59 -11.55
N ARG A 103 -7.74 -1.86 -11.98
CA ARG A 103 -8.54 -2.30 -13.15
C ARG A 103 -10.04 -2.19 -12.92
N ALA A 104 -10.48 -2.49 -11.72
CA ALA A 104 -11.88 -2.39 -11.34
C ALA A 104 -12.40 -0.96 -11.42
N VAL A 105 -11.57 0.03 -11.07
CA VAL A 105 -11.90 1.46 -11.27
C VAL A 105 -11.86 1.83 -12.75
N ALA A 106 -10.82 1.41 -13.49
CA ALA A 106 -10.72 1.67 -14.93
C ALA A 106 -11.94 1.13 -15.71
N ALA A 107 -12.35 -0.11 -15.44
CA ALA A 107 -13.52 -0.71 -16.09
C ALA A 107 -14.83 0.03 -15.78
N ALA A 108 -14.98 0.59 -14.58
CA ALA A 108 -16.14 1.42 -14.23
C ALA A 108 -16.13 2.74 -15.01
N LEU A 109 -14.96 3.39 -15.11
CA LEU A 109 -14.80 4.62 -15.89
C LEU A 109 -15.03 4.40 -17.39
N ASP A 110 -14.51 3.31 -17.95
CA ASP A 110 -14.70 2.93 -19.36
C ASP A 110 -16.18 2.66 -19.67
N ALA A 111 -16.95 2.16 -18.69
CA ALA A 111 -18.39 1.96 -18.80
C ALA A 111 -19.21 3.25 -18.55
N GLY A 112 -18.57 4.37 -18.24
CA GLY A 112 -19.24 5.63 -17.88
C GLY A 112 -19.87 5.64 -16.48
N ASP A 113 -19.62 4.63 -15.65
CA ASP A 113 -20.15 4.51 -14.29
C ASP A 113 -19.21 5.16 -13.26
N ILE A 114 -19.27 6.50 -13.20
CA ILE A 114 -18.45 7.31 -12.30
C ILE A 114 -18.77 6.99 -10.83
N GLU A 115 -20.02 6.70 -10.49
CA GLU A 115 -20.40 6.39 -9.10
C GLU A 115 -19.80 5.08 -8.62
N ALA A 116 -19.78 4.04 -9.47
CA ALA A 116 -19.07 2.80 -9.16
C ALA A 116 -17.55 3.03 -9.02
N ALA A 117 -16.96 3.88 -9.87
CA ALA A 117 -15.55 4.26 -9.76
C ALA A 117 -15.26 4.99 -8.43
N ARG A 118 -16.11 5.94 -8.04
CA ARG A 118 -16.04 6.68 -6.77
C ARG A 118 -16.17 5.75 -5.56
N ALA A 119 -17.12 4.82 -5.59
CA ALA A 119 -17.32 3.84 -4.52
C ALA A 119 -16.11 2.92 -4.33
N ARG A 120 -15.33 2.69 -5.39
CA ARG A 120 -14.12 1.84 -5.34
C ARG A 120 -12.84 2.57 -4.98
N LEU A 121 -12.70 3.84 -5.34
CA LEU A 121 -11.47 4.62 -5.12
C LEU A 121 -10.93 4.57 -3.67
N PRO A 122 -11.76 4.58 -2.60
CA PRO A 122 -11.29 4.47 -1.22
C PRO A 122 -10.49 3.19 -0.89
N HIS A 123 -10.61 2.13 -1.70
CA HIS A 123 -9.78 0.92 -1.54
C HIS A 123 -8.34 1.11 -2.04
N LEU A 124 -8.06 2.17 -2.81
CA LEU A 124 -6.73 2.49 -3.35
C LEU A 124 -6.07 3.65 -2.59
N CYS A 125 -6.83 4.68 -2.24
CA CYS A 125 -6.32 5.82 -1.48
C CYS A 125 -7.36 6.42 -0.53
N GLY A 126 -6.89 7.08 0.52
CA GLY A 126 -7.74 7.77 1.50
C GLY A 126 -8.35 9.09 1.03
N ARG A 127 -8.56 9.27 -0.29
CA ARG A 127 -9.18 10.47 -0.86
C ARG A 127 -10.69 10.39 -0.83
N ASP A 128 -11.33 11.54 -0.62
CA ASP A 128 -12.78 11.66 -0.73
C ASP A 128 -13.16 11.66 -2.23
N PRO A 129 -13.90 10.64 -2.71
CA PRO A 129 -14.22 10.51 -4.13
C PRO A 129 -15.44 11.33 -4.55
N GLN A 130 -16.23 11.89 -3.62
CA GLN A 130 -17.60 12.38 -3.89
C GLN A 130 -17.70 13.48 -4.96
N HIS A 131 -16.63 14.23 -5.19
CA HIS A 131 -16.59 15.33 -6.15
C HIS A 131 -15.59 15.14 -7.28
N LEU A 132 -14.99 13.95 -7.41
CA LEU A 132 -13.98 13.70 -8.43
C LEU A 132 -14.62 13.35 -9.77
N ASP A 133 -14.21 14.04 -10.83
CA ASP A 133 -14.53 13.65 -12.21
C ASP A 133 -13.69 12.43 -12.67
N ALA A 134 -13.95 11.93 -13.88
CA ALA A 134 -13.29 10.73 -14.41
C ALA A 134 -11.76 10.87 -14.50
N ASP A 135 -11.25 12.03 -14.94
CA ASP A 135 -9.81 12.29 -15.08
C ASP A 135 -9.15 12.47 -13.71
N GLN A 136 -9.83 13.10 -12.76
CA GLN A 136 -9.38 13.23 -11.37
C GLN A 136 -9.33 11.88 -10.65
N ILE A 137 -10.30 11.00 -10.90
CA ILE A 137 -10.27 9.61 -10.43
C ILE A 137 -9.09 8.88 -11.08
N ALA A 138 -8.90 9.00 -12.40
CA ALA A 138 -7.78 8.36 -13.10
C ALA A 138 -6.43 8.82 -12.55
N ARG A 139 -6.25 10.12 -12.33
CA ARG A 139 -5.06 10.68 -11.68
C ARG A 139 -4.84 10.08 -10.29
N ALA A 140 -5.89 10.04 -9.45
CA ALA A 140 -5.80 9.46 -8.12
C ALA A 140 -5.42 7.97 -8.16
N VAL A 141 -5.95 7.20 -9.11
CA VAL A 141 -5.57 5.80 -9.31
C VAL A 141 -4.11 5.67 -9.74
N VAL A 142 -3.64 6.47 -10.71
CA VAL A 142 -2.25 6.41 -11.20
C VAL A 142 -1.27 6.75 -10.08
N GLU A 143 -1.53 7.79 -9.29
CA GLU A 143 -0.72 8.16 -8.12
C GLU A 143 -0.72 7.04 -7.07
N SER A 144 -1.88 6.47 -6.78
CA SER A 144 -2.01 5.35 -5.82
C SER A 144 -1.26 4.11 -6.30
N VAL A 145 -1.33 3.79 -7.61
CA VAL A 145 -0.59 2.67 -8.19
C VAL A 145 0.92 2.90 -8.06
N ALA A 146 1.40 4.11 -8.34
CA ALA A 146 2.82 4.45 -8.20
C ALA A 146 3.28 4.28 -6.74
N GLU A 147 2.64 4.97 -5.79
CA GLU A 147 2.98 4.93 -4.37
C GLU A 147 2.94 3.50 -3.82
N ASN A 148 1.83 2.77 -4.04
CA ASN A 148 1.67 1.42 -3.53
C ASN A 148 2.56 0.37 -4.23
N THR A 149 3.10 0.62 -5.43
CA THR A 149 4.13 -0.27 -5.98
C THR A 149 5.37 -0.28 -5.10
N SER A 150 5.78 0.88 -4.59
CA SER A 150 6.89 0.97 -3.64
C SER A 150 6.55 0.24 -2.35
N ASP A 151 5.38 0.52 -1.77
CA ASP A 151 5.06 0.09 -0.41
C ASP A 151 4.59 -1.36 -0.32
N ALA A 152 3.80 -1.82 -1.28
CA ALA A 152 3.22 -3.16 -1.28
C ALA A 152 4.11 -4.21 -1.94
N VAL A 153 5.20 -3.82 -2.63
CA VAL A 153 6.08 -4.77 -3.33
C VAL A 153 7.55 -4.45 -3.11
N VAL A 154 8.05 -3.34 -3.63
CA VAL A 154 9.49 -3.10 -3.73
C VAL A 154 10.14 -2.97 -2.36
N GLY A 155 9.55 -2.20 -1.45
CA GLY A 155 10.04 -2.05 -0.08
C GLY A 155 10.09 -3.37 0.69
N ALA A 156 9.04 -4.19 0.57
CA ALA A 156 9.01 -5.52 1.20
C ALA A 156 10.12 -6.43 0.67
N LEU A 157 10.35 -6.45 -0.64
CA LEU A 157 11.42 -7.23 -1.26
C LEU A 157 12.82 -6.71 -0.89
N VAL A 158 13.02 -5.39 -0.77
CA VAL A 158 14.28 -4.80 -0.29
C VAL A 158 14.62 -5.28 1.11
N TRP A 159 13.69 -5.16 2.05
CA TRP A 159 13.93 -5.58 3.43
C TRP A 159 13.99 -7.10 3.57
N GLY A 160 13.23 -7.83 2.75
CA GLY A 160 13.32 -9.27 2.64
C GLY A 160 14.70 -9.74 2.17
N ALA A 161 15.28 -9.11 1.15
CA ALA A 161 16.61 -9.46 0.68
C ALA A 161 17.70 -9.14 1.71
N ALA A 162 17.53 -8.04 2.45
CA ALA A 162 18.50 -7.61 3.45
C ALA A 162 18.45 -8.42 4.76
N LEU A 163 17.24 -8.73 5.24
CA LEU A 163 17.02 -9.29 6.59
C LEU A 163 16.20 -10.58 6.61
N GLY A 164 15.82 -11.11 5.45
CA GLY A 164 15.00 -12.32 5.32
C GLY A 164 13.58 -12.13 5.86
N LEU A 165 13.09 -13.17 6.53
CA LEU A 165 11.73 -13.23 7.11
C LEU A 165 11.43 -12.07 8.09
N PRO A 166 12.32 -11.69 9.03
CA PRO A 166 12.14 -10.49 9.85
C PRO A 166 11.98 -9.20 9.04
N GLY A 167 12.71 -9.05 7.95
CA GLY A 167 12.64 -7.87 7.09
C GLY A 167 11.31 -7.73 6.38
N LEU A 168 10.81 -8.83 5.79
CA LEU A 168 9.49 -8.89 5.14
C LEU A 168 8.38 -8.47 6.12
N ALA A 169 8.32 -9.15 7.27
CA ALA A 169 7.27 -8.94 8.26
C ALA A 169 7.37 -7.57 8.94
N GLY A 170 8.60 -7.16 9.29
CA GLY A 170 8.87 -5.89 9.95
C GLY A 170 8.53 -4.69 9.08
N PHE A 171 8.99 -4.69 7.82
CA PHE A 171 8.64 -3.61 6.88
C PHE A 171 7.13 -3.51 6.67
N ARG A 172 6.43 -4.64 6.48
CA ARG A 172 4.98 -4.62 6.30
C ARG A 172 4.24 -4.13 7.54
N ALA A 173 4.71 -4.48 8.73
CA ALA A 173 4.15 -3.98 9.98
C ALA A 173 4.32 -2.46 10.09
N VAL A 174 5.52 -1.93 9.82
CA VAL A 174 5.80 -0.48 9.81
C VAL A 174 4.88 0.26 8.85
N ASN A 175 4.82 -0.20 7.60
CA ASN A 175 3.98 0.42 6.56
C ASN A 175 2.49 0.36 6.91
N THR A 176 2.03 -0.75 7.49
CA THR A 176 0.64 -0.87 7.95
C THR A 176 0.34 0.10 9.10
N LEU A 177 1.28 0.32 10.02
CA LEU A 177 1.12 1.28 11.12
C LEU A 177 1.05 2.72 10.59
N ASP A 178 1.84 3.10 9.59
CA ASP A 178 1.74 4.42 8.96
C ASP A 178 0.38 4.62 8.30
N ALA A 179 -0.11 3.64 7.54
CA ALA A 179 -1.44 3.70 6.93
C ALA A 179 -2.57 3.85 7.98
N MET A 180 -2.41 3.25 9.16
CA MET A 180 -3.42 3.29 10.23
C MET A 180 -3.38 4.58 11.07
N VAL A 181 -2.18 5.03 11.46
CA VAL A 181 -2.04 6.13 12.43
C VAL A 181 -1.05 7.21 11.99
N GLY A 182 -0.29 7.04 10.92
CA GLY A 182 0.72 8.01 10.48
C GLY A 182 0.16 9.21 9.69
N HIS A 183 -1.08 9.13 9.23
CA HIS A 183 -1.76 10.23 8.56
C HIS A 183 -1.99 11.43 9.50
N ARG A 184 -2.02 12.65 8.93
CA ARG A 184 -2.33 13.85 9.72
C ARG A 184 -3.82 13.93 10.03
N SER A 185 -4.15 13.71 11.28
CA SER A 185 -5.45 14.05 11.85
C SER A 185 -5.25 14.70 13.22
N PRO A 186 -6.23 15.44 13.77
CA PRO A 186 -6.16 15.92 15.15
C PRO A 186 -5.90 14.80 16.16
N ARG A 187 -6.43 13.60 15.89
CA ARG A 187 -6.26 12.41 16.73
C ARG A 187 -4.85 11.83 16.67
N HIS A 188 -4.22 11.86 15.50
CA HIS A 188 -2.98 11.12 15.23
C HIS A 188 -1.75 12.00 15.04
N LEU A 189 -1.88 13.33 15.00
CA LEU A 189 -0.76 14.24 14.75
C LEU A 189 0.45 14.01 15.68
N ARG A 190 0.21 13.75 16.97
CA ARG A 190 1.26 13.45 17.96
C ARG A 190 1.50 11.95 18.12
N PHE A 191 0.43 11.17 18.26
CA PHE A 191 0.50 9.73 18.48
C PHE A 191 1.10 8.97 17.28
N GLY A 192 0.69 9.31 16.07
CA GLY A 192 1.15 8.71 14.81
C GLY A 192 2.56 9.09 14.38
N TRP A 193 3.16 10.10 15.02
CA TRP A 193 4.41 10.71 14.56
C TRP A 193 5.54 9.68 14.40
N ALA A 194 5.66 8.74 15.34
CA ALA A 194 6.73 7.73 15.29
C ALA A 194 6.50 6.71 14.16
N ALA A 195 5.25 6.28 13.93
CA ALA A 195 4.91 5.38 12.83
C ALA A 195 5.26 6.01 11.47
N ALA A 196 4.85 7.27 11.26
CA ALA A 196 5.15 7.99 10.03
C ALA A 196 6.66 8.20 9.79
N ARG A 197 7.43 8.47 10.85
CA ARG A 197 8.88 8.64 10.72
C ARG A 197 9.61 7.32 10.47
N LEU A 198 9.14 6.25 11.10
CA LEU A 198 9.69 4.92 10.90
C LEU A 198 9.40 4.42 9.48
N ASP A 199 8.19 4.65 8.96
CA ASP A 199 7.86 4.35 7.56
C ASP A 199 8.63 5.24 6.58
N ASP A 200 8.72 6.55 6.80
CA ASP A 200 9.54 7.44 5.96
C ASP A 200 10.99 6.91 5.86
N ALA A 201 11.57 6.44 6.97
CA ALA A 201 12.92 5.87 7.01
C ALA A 201 13.01 4.46 6.36
N ALA A 202 12.06 3.57 6.67
CA ALA A 202 12.06 2.20 6.18
C ALA A 202 11.71 2.12 4.69
N GLY A 203 10.79 2.96 4.21
CA GLY A 203 10.41 3.08 2.81
C GLY A 203 11.45 3.79 1.94
N TRP A 204 12.42 4.49 2.55
CA TRP A 204 13.44 5.24 1.82
C TRP A 204 14.14 4.44 0.71
N PRO A 205 14.77 3.28 0.99
CA PRO A 205 15.45 2.50 -0.06
C PRO A 205 14.47 1.94 -1.10
N GLY A 206 13.30 1.48 -0.67
CA GLY A 206 12.26 0.95 -1.55
C GLY A 206 11.78 1.97 -2.58
N ALA A 207 11.56 3.22 -2.14
CA ALA A 207 11.13 4.31 -3.01
C ALA A 207 12.16 4.66 -4.10
N ARG A 208 13.46 4.70 -3.75
CA ARG A 208 14.52 5.03 -4.73
C ARG A 208 14.71 3.89 -5.73
N LEU A 209 14.63 2.65 -5.25
CA LEU A 209 14.68 1.49 -6.12
C LEU A 209 13.46 1.48 -7.07
N THR A 210 12.27 1.75 -6.55
CA THR A 210 11.04 1.83 -7.35
C THR A 210 11.15 2.88 -8.45
N ALA A 211 11.61 4.09 -8.12
CA ALA A 211 11.80 5.16 -9.09
C ALA A 211 12.84 4.80 -10.18
N THR A 212 13.95 4.17 -9.79
CA THR A 212 14.98 3.67 -10.71
C THR A 212 14.42 2.60 -11.64
N LEU A 213 13.72 1.61 -11.07
CA LEU A 213 13.10 0.53 -11.83
C LEU A 213 11.99 1.03 -12.75
N ALA A 214 11.24 2.05 -12.35
CA ALA A 214 10.23 2.68 -13.19
C ALA A 214 10.87 3.32 -14.43
N ALA A 215 12.01 4.00 -14.27
CA ALA A 215 12.76 4.51 -15.41
C ALA A 215 13.20 3.37 -16.35
N LEU A 216 13.84 2.32 -15.80
CA LEU A 216 14.34 1.18 -16.58
C LEU A 216 13.23 0.37 -17.28
N ALA A 217 12.05 0.27 -16.69
CA ALA A 217 10.92 -0.48 -17.23
C ALA A 217 10.07 0.30 -18.26
N SER A 218 10.31 1.61 -18.37
CA SER A 218 9.54 2.52 -19.22
C SER A 218 10.14 2.65 -20.63
N ALA A 219 9.30 3.06 -21.59
CA ALA A 219 9.76 3.48 -22.90
C ALA A 219 10.44 4.87 -22.90
N HIS A 220 10.38 5.58 -21.76
CA HIS A 220 10.85 6.96 -21.61
C HIS A 220 11.76 7.13 -20.39
N PRO A 221 12.89 6.38 -20.31
CA PRO A 221 13.74 6.35 -19.12
C PRO A 221 14.31 7.74 -18.77
N LEU A 222 14.71 8.52 -19.78
CA LEU A 222 15.25 9.86 -19.56
C LEU A 222 14.19 10.82 -19.01
N ASP A 223 12.93 10.70 -19.46
CA ASP A 223 11.85 11.54 -18.96
C ASP A 223 11.49 11.18 -17.52
N ALA A 224 11.49 9.88 -17.17
CA ALA A 224 11.32 9.41 -15.80
C ALA A 224 12.39 9.98 -14.85
N LEU A 225 13.67 9.87 -15.23
CA LEU A 225 14.78 10.39 -14.44
C LEU A 225 14.75 11.92 -14.33
N ARG A 226 14.53 12.64 -15.44
CA ARG A 226 14.45 14.11 -15.44
C ARG A 226 13.29 14.61 -14.56
N THR A 227 12.12 13.98 -14.64
CA THR A 227 10.95 14.36 -13.84
C THR A 227 11.18 14.07 -12.37
N TRP A 228 11.76 12.92 -12.03
CA TRP A 228 12.19 12.62 -10.65
C TRP A 228 13.15 13.69 -10.13
N HIS A 229 14.27 13.94 -10.81
CA HIS A 229 15.28 14.89 -10.35
C HIS A 229 14.73 16.32 -10.17
N ARG A 230 13.85 16.76 -11.07
CA ARG A 230 13.29 18.10 -11.06
C ARG A 230 12.19 18.28 -10.00
N ASP A 231 11.26 17.32 -9.90
CA ASP A 231 9.97 17.57 -9.23
C ASP A 231 9.85 16.89 -7.86
N ALA A 232 10.53 15.77 -7.63
CA ALA A 232 10.30 14.94 -6.43
C ALA A 232 10.58 15.65 -5.10
N ALA A 233 11.53 16.58 -5.07
CA ALA A 233 11.90 17.31 -3.85
C ALA A 233 10.82 18.27 -3.35
N ALA A 234 9.90 18.69 -4.24
CA ALA A 234 8.75 19.50 -3.86
C ALA A 234 7.67 18.67 -3.15
N HIS A 235 7.64 17.36 -3.36
CA HIS A 235 6.64 16.47 -2.77
C HIS A 235 6.81 16.35 -1.25
N PRO A 236 5.72 16.43 -0.45
CA PRO A 236 5.82 16.42 1.02
C PRO A 236 6.29 15.07 1.59
N SER A 237 6.09 13.98 0.86
CA SER A 237 6.60 12.66 1.24
C SER A 237 7.97 12.42 0.59
N PRO A 238 9.01 12.10 1.38
CA PRO A 238 10.33 11.78 0.85
C PRO A 238 10.34 10.46 0.07
N ASN A 239 9.30 9.63 0.20
CA ASN A 239 9.19 8.32 -0.45
C ASN A 239 8.27 8.38 -1.67
N ALA A 240 7.06 8.93 -1.53
CA ALA A 240 6.13 9.01 -2.65
C ALA A 240 6.61 9.99 -3.73
N GLY A 241 7.33 11.07 -3.38
CA GLY A 241 7.84 12.05 -4.34
C GLY A 241 8.69 11.45 -5.46
N PRO A 242 9.79 10.74 -5.14
CA PRO A 242 10.59 10.01 -6.12
C PRO A 242 9.77 9.07 -7.02
N VAL A 243 8.84 8.33 -6.41
CA VAL A 243 8.09 7.27 -7.08
C VAL A 243 7.05 7.85 -8.03
N GLU A 244 6.19 8.76 -7.54
CA GLU A 244 5.19 9.44 -8.34
C GLU A 244 5.84 10.27 -9.46
N ALA A 245 6.94 10.97 -9.20
CA ALA A 245 7.63 11.77 -10.22
C ALA A 245 8.28 10.88 -11.30
N ALA A 246 8.85 9.74 -10.93
CA ALA A 246 9.36 8.77 -11.89
C ALA A 246 8.24 8.16 -12.74
N PHE A 247 7.09 7.81 -12.14
CA PHE A 247 5.91 7.34 -12.88
C PHE A 247 5.33 8.42 -13.80
N ALA A 248 5.24 9.67 -13.34
CA ALA A 248 4.82 10.82 -14.15
C ALA A 248 5.69 10.97 -15.41
N GLY A 249 7.02 10.91 -15.27
CA GLY A 249 7.92 10.96 -16.42
C GLY A 249 7.88 9.71 -17.30
N ALA A 250 7.84 8.51 -16.70
CA ALA A 250 7.78 7.23 -17.41
C ALA A 250 6.51 7.08 -18.26
N LEU A 251 5.38 7.62 -17.78
CA LEU A 251 4.09 7.60 -18.48
C LEU A 251 3.84 8.87 -19.30
N ARG A 252 4.66 9.91 -19.13
CA ARG A 252 4.49 11.26 -19.68
C ARG A 252 3.13 11.84 -19.32
N LEU A 253 2.83 11.84 -18.02
CA LEU A 253 1.59 12.34 -17.42
C LEU A 253 1.91 13.37 -16.34
N ARG A 254 0.96 14.29 -16.11
CA ARG A 254 1.02 15.29 -15.04
C ARG A 254 0.28 14.80 -13.80
N LEU A 255 1.02 14.52 -12.74
CA LEU A 255 0.46 14.13 -11.44
C LEU A 255 0.48 15.32 -10.46
N GLY A 256 -0.19 15.16 -9.32
CA GLY A 256 -0.34 16.17 -8.29
C GLY A 256 -1.34 17.27 -8.66
N GLY A 257 -1.15 18.46 -8.12
CA GLY A 257 -2.04 19.60 -8.28
C GLY A 257 -3.14 19.67 -7.22
N THR A 258 -4.22 20.38 -7.56
CA THR A 258 -5.32 20.64 -6.62
C THR A 258 -6.15 19.38 -6.38
N LEU A 259 -6.31 19.03 -5.09
CA LEU A 259 -7.16 17.98 -4.57
C LEU A 259 -8.24 18.62 -3.68
N SER A 260 -9.50 18.23 -3.88
CA SER A 260 -10.61 18.67 -3.02
C SER A 260 -11.05 17.51 -2.12
N TYR A 261 -11.05 17.73 -0.80
CA TYR A 261 -11.49 16.80 0.23
C TYR A 261 -12.61 17.46 1.04
N ALA A 262 -13.87 17.01 1.01
CA ALA A 262 -14.95 17.45 1.90
C ALA A 262 -14.82 18.90 2.50
N GLY A 263 -14.66 19.92 1.63
CA GLY A 263 -14.50 21.34 2.03
C GLY A 263 -13.07 21.85 2.31
N ARG A 264 -12.02 21.09 1.98
CA ARG A 264 -10.60 21.50 2.02
C ARG A 264 -9.94 21.26 0.67
N THR A 265 -9.20 22.26 0.22
CA THR A 265 -8.37 22.15 -0.99
C THR A 265 -6.92 21.92 -0.56
N GLU A 266 -6.35 20.77 -0.92
CA GLU A 266 -4.92 20.50 -0.77
C GLU A 266 -4.25 20.76 -2.12
N HIS A 267 -3.22 21.60 -2.12
CA HIS A 267 -2.39 21.83 -3.31
C HIS A 267 -1.13 20.98 -3.20
N ARG A 268 -1.10 19.87 -3.95
CA ARG A 268 0.13 19.11 -4.14
C ARG A 268 0.97 19.73 -5.26
N PRO A 269 2.31 19.67 -5.17
CA PRO A 269 3.16 20.10 -6.27
C PRO A 269 2.81 19.31 -7.53
N LEU A 270 2.89 19.97 -8.69
CA LEU A 270 2.73 19.29 -9.97
C LEU A 270 4.01 18.52 -10.29
N LEU A 271 3.85 17.24 -10.59
CA LEU A 271 4.93 16.37 -11.05
C LEU A 271 4.73 16.15 -12.56
N GLY A 272 5.73 16.46 -13.37
CA GLY A 272 5.59 16.39 -14.83
C GLY A 272 4.65 17.45 -15.39
N ALA A 273 4.69 18.69 -14.89
CA ALA A 273 3.73 19.75 -15.21
C ALA A 273 3.50 20.03 -16.71
N HIS A 274 4.51 19.74 -17.54
CA HIS A 274 4.49 19.92 -19.00
C HIS A 274 3.80 18.78 -19.77
N TYR A 275 3.37 17.73 -19.08
CA TYR A 275 2.63 16.61 -19.65
C TYR A 275 1.10 16.79 -19.53
N PRO A 276 0.30 16.05 -20.32
CA PRO A 276 -1.15 16.03 -20.16
C PRO A 276 -1.58 15.43 -18.82
N ALA A 277 -2.79 15.78 -18.36
CA ALA A 277 -3.40 15.13 -17.20
C ALA A 277 -3.76 13.67 -17.53
N PRO A 278 -3.75 12.76 -16.53
CA PRO A 278 -4.20 11.39 -16.71
C PRO A 278 -5.67 11.32 -17.11
N THR A 279 -5.96 10.43 -18.05
CA THR A 279 -7.31 10.01 -18.43
C THR A 279 -7.57 8.57 -17.99
N PRO A 280 -8.81 8.07 -17.98
CA PRO A 280 -9.09 6.67 -17.67
C PRO A 280 -8.24 5.66 -18.47
N ALA A 281 -7.94 5.99 -19.74
CA ALA A 281 -7.12 5.17 -20.64
C ALA A 281 -5.66 4.99 -20.16
N ASP A 282 -5.19 5.81 -19.21
CA ASP A 282 -3.83 5.73 -18.69
C ASP A 282 -3.68 4.77 -17.51
N ILE A 283 -4.79 4.39 -16.85
CA ILE A 283 -4.76 3.47 -15.71
C ILE A 283 -4.11 2.11 -16.09
N PRO A 284 -4.47 1.46 -17.23
CA PRO A 284 -3.82 0.22 -17.66
C PRO A 284 -2.31 0.37 -17.88
N ARG A 285 -1.84 1.56 -18.34
CA ARG A 285 -0.42 1.84 -18.56
C ARG A 285 0.33 1.91 -17.22
N ALA A 286 -0.24 2.57 -16.21
CA ALA A 286 0.31 2.61 -14.86
C ALA A 286 0.39 1.22 -14.22
N ILE A 287 -0.66 0.40 -14.38
CA ILE A 287 -0.67 -0.99 -13.89
C ILE A 287 0.41 -1.83 -14.57
N THR A 288 0.60 -1.66 -15.88
CA THR A 288 1.64 -2.37 -16.64
C THR A 288 3.03 -2.00 -16.16
N LEU A 289 3.29 -0.70 -15.94
CA LEU A 289 4.56 -0.24 -15.39
C LEU A 289 4.80 -0.79 -13.98
N SER A 290 3.79 -0.73 -13.10
CA SER A 290 3.81 -1.30 -11.75
C SER A 290 4.20 -2.78 -11.75
N ARG A 291 3.62 -3.59 -12.65
CA ARG A 291 3.95 -5.02 -12.81
C ARG A 291 5.39 -5.26 -13.27
N ARG A 292 5.88 -4.47 -14.23
CA ARG A 292 7.27 -4.56 -14.70
C ARG A 292 8.25 -4.20 -13.58
N VAL A 293 7.98 -3.12 -12.85
CA VAL A 293 8.77 -2.71 -11.68
C VAL A 293 8.79 -3.81 -10.61
N SER A 294 7.64 -4.42 -10.33
CA SER A 294 7.51 -5.52 -9.37
C SER A 294 8.34 -6.75 -9.78
N ALA A 295 8.30 -7.12 -11.05
CA ALA A 295 9.09 -8.24 -11.58
C ALA A 295 10.59 -7.96 -11.55
N LEU A 296 11.02 -6.74 -11.91
CA LEU A 296 12.43 -6.34 -11.82
C LEU A 296 12.91 -6.28 -10.36
N ALA A 297 12.08 -5.81 -9.44
CA ALA A 297 12.40 -5.77 -8.01
C ALA A 297 12.60 -7.19 -7.45
N LEU A 298 11.75 -8.14 -7.83
CA LEU A 298 11.96 -9.55 -7.52
C LEU A 298 13.27 -10.04 -8.11
N ALA A 299 13.50 -9.88 -9.42
CA ALA A 299 14.72 -10.35 -10.06
C ALA A 299 15.99 -9.82 -9.37
N LEU A 300 16.01 -8.54 -8.99
CA LEU A 300 17.11 -7.94 -8.24
C LEU A 300 17.25 -8.51 -6.82
N SER A 301 16.15 -8.78 -6.13
CA SER A 301 16.18 -9.35 -4.77
C SER A 301 16.76 -10.77 -4.74
N LEU A 302 16.71 -11.50 -5.87
CA LEU A 302 17.24 -12.85 -6.01
C LEU A 302 18.75 -12.90 -6.33
N ILE A 303 19.36 -11.81 -6.83
CA ILE A 303 20.77 -11.77 -7.26
C ILE A 303 21.75 -12.28 -6.19
N PRO A 304 21.64 -11.90 -4.89
CA PRO A 304 22.57 -12.39 -3.87
C PRO A 304 22.66 -13.92 -3.78
N ALA A 305 21.59 -14.63 -4.14
CA ALA A 305 21.56 -16.10 -4.15
C ALA A 305 22.21 -16.73 -5.39
N LEU A 306 22.33 -15.94 -6.47
CA LEU A 306 22.88 -16.36 -7.77
C LEU A 306 24.38 -16.10 -7.88
N LEU A 307 24.93 -15.15 -7.12
CA LEU A 307 26.35 -14.84 -7.16
C LEU A 307 27.19 -15.99 -6.55
N PRO A 308 28.15 -16.57 -7.29
CA PRO A 308 29.12 -17.49 -6.71
C PRO A 308 30.03 -16.68 -5.79
N ARG A 309 29.88 -16.86 -4.48
CA ARG A 309 30.90 -16.39 -3.55
C ARG A 309 32.07 -17.35 -3.66
N GLY A 310 33.19 -16.86 -4.19
CA GLY A 310 34.48 -17.53 -4.03
C GLY A 310 34.76 -17.71 -2.54
N ASP A 311 35.44 -18.80 -2.20
CA ASP A 311 35.91 -19.09 -0.84
C ASP A 311 37.01 -18.09 -0.45
N HIS A 312 36.66 -16.82 -0.28
CA HIS A 312 37.55 -15.88 0.37
C HIS A 312 37.39 -16.06 1.88
N PRO A 313 38.47 -16.47 2.60
CA PRO A 313 38.45 -16.46 4.05
C PRO A 313 38.07 -15.05 4.51
N ALA A 314 37.19 -14.97 5.50
CA ALA A 314 36.70 -13.71 6.03
C ALA A 314 37.88 -12.74 6.26
N PRO A 315 37.86 -11.52 5.69
CA PRO A 315 38.87 -10.54 6.04
C PRO A 315 38.80 -10.33 7.55
N ARG A 316 39.93 -10.56 8.23
CA ARG A 316 40.09 -10.25 9.65
C ARG A 316 39.61 -8.80 9.88
N PRO A 317 38.88 -8.51 10.97
CA PRO A 317 38.40 -7.17 11.24
C PRO A 317 39.60 -6.23 11.46
N VAL A 318 40.00 -5.52 10.42
CA VAL A 318 40.88 -4.36 10.56
C VAL A 318 40.01 -3.25 11.12
N LEU A 319 40.22 -2.95 12.40
CA LEU A 319 39.59 -1.85 13.11
C LEU A 319 40.07 -0.53 12.47
N HIS A 320 39.39 -0.06 11.43
CA HIS A 320 39.56 1.30 10.94
C HIS A 320 38.38 2.16 11.40
N ARG A 321 38.64 2.89 12.49
CA ARG A 321 37.88 4.07 12.90
C ARG A 321 37.87 5.08 11.75
N ARG A 322 36.81 5.07 10.93
CA ARG A 322 36.31 6.30 10.28
C ARG A 322 34.80 6.25 10.25
N THR A 323 34.22 6.97 11.22
CA THR A 323 32.80 7.27 11.35
C THR A 323 32.37 8.14 10.17
N ALA A 324 31.93 7.53 9.07
CA ALA A 324 31.16 8.23 8.05
C ALA A 324 29.70 8.22 8.50
N LEU A 325 29.32 9.25 9.26
CA LEU A 325 27.92 9.57 9.54
C LEU A 325 27.20 9.72 8.20
N LEU A 326 26.32 8.76 7.87
CA LEU A 326 25.28 8.94 6.86
C LEU A 326 24.46 10.17 7.27
N ARG A 327 24.76 11.33 6.68
CA ARG A 327 23.97 12.55 6.87
C ARG A 327 22.64 12.36 6.15
N PHE A 328 21.63 11.98 6.91
CA PHE A 328 20.24 12.10 6.48
C PHE A 328 19.93 13.59 6.22
N PRO A 329 19.27 13.93 5.10
CA PRO A 329 18.81 15.30 4.88
C PRO A 329 17.81 15.70 5.98
N PRO A 330 17.77 16.98 6.40
CA PRO A 330 16.82 17.45 7.39
C PRO A 330 15.39 17.19 6.89
N LEU A 331 14.65 16.37 7.65
CA LEU A 331 13.27 15.99 7.36
C LEU A 331 12.38 17.25 7.42
N ARG A 332 12.08 17.88 6.27
CA ARG A 332 11.14 19.01 6.20
C ARG A 332 9.78 18.57 6.75
N ARG A 333 9.24 19.40 7.65
CA ARG A 333 7.88 19.22 8.20
C ARG A 333 6.89 19.29 7.04
N LYS A 334 5.99 18.31 6.92
CA LYS A 334 4.76 18.54 6.17
C LYS A 334 3.85 19.44 7.04
N GLU A 335 3.64 20.69 6.64
CA GLU A 335 2.82 21.68 7.35
C GLU A 335 1.43 21.72 6.69
N PHE A 336 0.38 21.41 7.45
CA PHE A 336 -1.00 21.53 7.00
C PHE A 336 -1.91 21.91 8.19
N PRO A 337 -2.95 22.74 7.97
CA PRO A 337 -3.87 23.18 9.01
C PRO A 337 -4.82 22.05 9.46
N LEU A 338 -5.04 21.94 10.78
CA LEU A 338 -5.89 20.93 11.42
C LEU A 338 -7.40 21.16 11.16
N PRO A 339 -8.24 20.11 11.19
CA PRO A 339 -9.69 20.26 11.17
C PRO A 339 -10.35 20.68 12.48
N ARG A 340 -11.49 21.37 12.35
CA ARG A 340 -12.34 21.82 13.46
C ARG A 340 -13.08 20.63 14.10
N PRO A 341 -13.35 20.65 15.41
CA PRO A 341 -13.65 19.47 16.22
C PRO A 341 -14.96 18.73 15.89
N ALA A 342 -15.96 19.37 15.28
CA ALA A 342 -17.27 18.75 15.04
C ALA A 342 -17.28 17.73 13.87
N SER A 343 -16.35 17.79 12.92
CA SER A 343 -16.29 16.86 11.77
C SER A 343 -15.50 15.58 12.07
N ALA A 344 -14.63 15.59 13.09
CA ALA A 344 -13.66 14.52 13.35
C ALA A 344 -14.26 13.24 13.98
N ALA A 345 -15.42 13.35 14.64
CA ALA A 345 -16.05 12.21 15.34
C ALA A 345 -16.83 11.27 14.40
N ARG A 346 -17.42 11.79 13.31
CA ARG A 346 -18.09 10.98 12.28
C ARG A 346 -17.08 10.29 11.34
N GLU A 347 -15.98 10.97 11.03
CA GLU A 347 -14.93 10.49 10.10
C GLU A 347 -14.13 9.27 10.63
N ALA A 348 -14.00 9.14 11.96
CA ALA A 348 -13.30 8.01 12.59
C ALA A 348 -14.14 6.71 12.66
N ALA A 349 -15.46 6.81 12.56
CA ALA A 349 -16.37 5.65 12.57
C ALA A 349 -16.53 5.05 11.16
N ASP A 350 -16.61 5.88 10.13
CA ASP A 350 -16.81 5.45 8.73
C ASP A 350 -15.55 4.89 8.05
N ARG A 351 -14.34 5.18 8.53
CA ARG A 351 -13.10 4.62 7.94
C ARG A 351 -12.73 3.24 8.45
N ARG A 352 -13.37 2.77 9.54
CA ARG A 352 -13.23 1.38 10.03
C ARG A 352 -13.84 0.36 9.08
N SER A 353 -14.81 0.76 8.26
CA SER A 353 -15.51 -0.11 7.29
C SER A 353 -14.82 -0.17 5.92
N ALA A 354 -13.99 0.82 5.57
CA ALA A 354 -13.29 0.86 4.28
C ALA A 354 -12.16 -0.19 4.14
N PHE A 355 -11.52 -0.58 5.26
CA PHE A 355 -10.54 -1.68 5.29
C PHE A 355 -11.16 -3.03 5.70
N PHE A 356 -12.39 -3.03 6.21
CA PHE A 356 -13.10 -4.21 6.67
C PHE A 356 -14.60 -4.09 6.40
N PRO A 357 -15.14 -4.68 5.31
CA PRO A 357 -16.57 -4.71 5.13
C PRO A 357 -17.21 -5.51 6.28
N PRO A 358 -18.33 -5.02 6.88
CA PRO A 358 -19.06 -5.81 7.86
C PRO A 358 -19.59 -7.10 7.22
N ARG A 359 -19.61 -8.19 8.01
CA ARG A 359 -20.21 -9.47 7.61
C ARG A 359 -21.68 -9.24 7.24
N ARG A 360 -22.07 -9.56 6.00
CA ARG A 360 -23.49 -9.86 5.71
C ARG A 360 -23.88 -11.04 6.59
N ARG A 361 -24.76 -10.82 7.57
CA ARG A 361 -25.53 -11.90 8.17
C ARG A 361 -26.46 -12.42 7.08
N GLU A 362 -26.31 -13.69 6.73
CA GLU A 362 -27.34 -14.43 5.99
C GLU A 362 -28.62 -14.37 6.82
N ALA A 363 -29.58 -13.59 6.36
CA ALA A 363 -30.95 -13.70 6.84
C ALA A 363 -31.51 -15.01 6.28
N THR A 364 -31.49 -16.04 7.13
CA THR A 364 -32.25 -17.27 6.95
C THR A 364 -33.69 -16.95 6.61
N ARG A 365 -34.15 -17.51 5.49
CA ARG A 365 -35.54 -17.60 5.05
C ARG A 365 -36.45 -18.01 6.21
N ARG A 366 -37.48 -17.22 6.50
CA ARG A 366 -38.78 -17.70 7.00
C ARG A 366 -39.85 -16.99 6.18
N GLY A 367 -40.67 -17.79 5.48
CA GLY A 367 -41.73 -17.33 4.59
C GLY A 367 -42.89 -16.67 5.35
N PRO A 368 -43.79 -15.98 4.63
CA PRO A 368 -44.93 -15.31 5.24
C PRO A 368 -46.04 -16.33 5.54
N ALA A 369 -46.59 -16.25 6.75
CA ALA A 369 -47.86 -16.89 7.10
C ALA A 369 -49.01 -15.97 6.68
N VAL A 370 -49.93 -16.51 5.89
CA VAL A 370 -51.27 -15.99 5.60
C VAL A 370 -52.24 -16.70 6.56
N PRO A 371 -53.25 -16.00 7.13
CA PRO A 371 -54.66 -16.19 6.74
C PRO A 371 -55.43 -14.85 6.80
N ASN A 372 -56.63 -14.60 6.27
CA ASN A 372 -57.73 -15.38 5.74
C ASN A 372 -58.62 -14.43 4.88
N VAL A 373 -59.37 -14.97 3.92
CA VAL A 373 -60.36 -14.28 3.04
C VAL A 373 -61.75 -14.30 3.71
N PRO A 374 -62.76 -13.46 3.34
CA PRO A 374 -63.75 -13.85 2.30
C PRO A 374 -64.21 -12.65 1.40
N HIS A 375 -64.13 -12.72 0.07
CA HIS A 375 -65.10 -13.22 -0.94
C HIS A 375 -66.24 -12.24 -1.37
N PRO A 376 -66.76 -12.36 -2.64
CA PRO A 376 -67.17 -11.26 -3.53
C PRO A 376 -68.70 -11.34 -3.86
N PRO A 377 -69.29 -10.79 -4.97
CA PRO A 377 -69.08 -11.29 -6.33
C PRO A 377 -69.20 -10.29 -7.53
N PHE A 378 -68.53 -10.69 -8.61
CA PHE A 378 -68.83 -10.59 -10.06
C PHE A 378 -70.12 -9.92 -10.59
N ARG A 379 -69.96 -9.15 -11.69
CA ARG A 379 -70.72 -9.18 -12.97
C ARG A 379 -69.91 -8.41 -14.05
N THR A 380 -69.15 -9.06 -14.94
CA THR A 380 -69.45 -9.58 -16.30
C THR A 380 -69.87 -8.57 -17.39
N ARG A 381 -69.00 -8.48 -18.42
CA ARG A 381 -69.27 -8.49 -19.89
C ARG A 381 -70.06 -7.29 -20.48
N ARG A 382 -69.81 -6.78 -21.69
CA ARG A 382 -69.24 -7.35 -22.93
C ARG A 382 -68.98 -6.21 -23.95
N GLU A 383 -67.95 -6.41 -24.78
CA GLU A 383 -67.84 -6.18 -26.24
C GLU A 383 -68.65 -5.05 -26.93
N ALA A 384 -67.90 -4.08 -27.50
CA ALA A 384 -67.83 -3.58 -28.90
C ALA A 384 -69.11 -3.48 -29.77
N PRO A 385 -69.17 -2.63 -30.81
CA PRO A 385 -68.16 -2.51 -31.88
C PRO A 385 -67.25 -1.28 -31.79
#